data_AF-A0A819DK45-F1
#
_entry.id   AF-A0A819DK45-F1
#
_cell.length_a   1.000
_cell.length_b   1.000
_cell.length_c   1.000
_cell.angle_alpha   90.00
_cell.angle_beta   90.00
_cell.angle_gamma   90.00
#
_symmetry.space_group_name_H-M   'P 1'
#
loop_
_entity.id
_entity.type
_entity.pdbx_description
1 polymer ?
#
loop_
_entity_poly.entity_id
_entity_poly.type
_entity_poly.pdbx_seq_one_letter_code
_entity_poly.pdbx_strand_id
1 'polypeptide(L)'
;MVTNVCGSCLQVKVLSARAVFDKTQDVIVEVQYNNTSNDTISIYNWRLPSNELSDPLFKVTCNDIPVDYVGPLMKRRALTVEDMTPLEPGKQKSFKLDYHQYTI
;
A
#
# COMPACT_ATOMS: atom_id res chain seq x y z
N MET A 1 -0.33 -10.82 -33.44
CA MET A 1 -0.16 -9.79 -32.39
C MET A 1 -1.35 -9.88 -31.46
N VAL A 2 -1.13 -10.07 -30.16
CA VAL A 2 -2.15 -9.89 -29.11
C VAL A 2 -1.47 -9.18 -27.95
N THR A 3 -1.38 -7.85 -28.03
CA THR A 3 -0.97 -7.02 -26.90
C THR A 3 -2.19 -6.79 -26.02
N ASN A 4 -2.38 -7.65 -25.02
CA ASN A 4 -3.37 -7.42 -23.96
C ASN A 4 -2.91 -6.23 -23.11
N VAL A 5 -3.29 -5.01 -23.50
CA VAL A 5 -3.07 -3.81 -22.71
C VAL A 5 -4.03 -3.86 -21.51
N CYS A 6 -3.61 -4.54 -20.44
CA CYS A 6 -4.42 -4.70 -19.24
C CYS A 6 -4.45 -3.39 -18.46
N GLY A 7 -5.48 -2.56 -18.70
CA GLY A 7 -5.70 -1.27 -18.02
C GLY A 7 -5.92 -1.34 -16.51
N SER A 8 -5.86 -2.53 -15.91
CA SER A 8 -5.78 -2.76 -14.47
C SER A 8 -5.10 -4.12 -14.19
N CYS A 9 -3.83 -4.25 -14.61
CA CYS A 9 -3.02 -5.46 -14.37
C CYS A 9 -2.78 -5.75 -12.88
N LEU A 10 -2.71 -4.70 -12.06
CA LEU A 10 -2.58 -4.77 -10.61
C LEU A 10 -3.81 -4.12 -9.96
N GLN A 11 -4.58 -4.91 -9.22
CA GLN A 11 -5.67 -4.40 -8.39
C GLN A 11 -5.17 -4.22 -6.95
N VAL A 12 -5.41 -3.05 -6.37
CA VAL A 12 -5.13 -2.78 -4.95
C VAL A 12 -6.46 -2.54 -4.25
N LYS A 13 -6.73 -3.29 -3.19
CA LYS A 13 -7.90 -3.11 -2.32
C LYS A 13 -7.42 -2.71 -0.93
N VAL A 14 -7.98 -1.65 -0.39
CA VAL A 14 -7.80 -1.25 1.00
C VAL A 14 -9.04 -1.71 1.76
N LEU A 15 -8.83 -2.56 2.76
CA LEU A 15 -9.84 -3.07 3.66
C LEU A 15 -9.56 -2.56 5.07
N SER A 16 -10.61 -2.23 5.81
CA SER A 16 -10.50 -1.82 7.21
C SER A 16 -11.66 -2.43 7.98
N ALA A 17 -11.46 -2.67 9.28
CA ALA A 17 -12.53 -3.19 10.14
C ALA A 17 -13.71 -2.20 10.28
N ARG A 18 -13.45 -0.91 10.04
CA ARG A 18 -14.41 0.20 10.13
C ARG A 18 -14.12 1.24 9.06
N ALA A 19 -15.14 1.95 8.59
CA ALA A 19 -15.00 3.05 7.62
C ALA A 19 -14.65 4.40 8.30
N VAL A 20 -14.92 4.52 9.60
CA VAL A 20 -14.67 5.70 10.42
C VAL A 20 -14.03 5.23 11.73
N PHE A 21 -13.06 6.00 12.23
CA PHE A 21 -12.34 5.72 13.47
C PHE A 21 -12.38 6.96 14.37
N ASP A 22 -12.63 6.76 15.65
CA ASP A 22 -12.48 7.79 16.68
C ASP A 22 -11.02 7.86 17.18
N LYS A 23 -10.63 8.97 17.81
CA LYS A 23 -9.28 9.19 18.39
C LYS A 23 -8.81 8.11 19.38
N THR A 24 -9.69 7.25 19.87
CA THR A 24 -9.41 6.20 20.87
C THR A 24 -9.35 4.79 20.28
N GLN A 25 -9.37 4.64 18.95
CA GLN A 25 -9.51 3.35 18.28
C GLN A 25 -8.28 3.03 17.42
N ASP A 26 -7.81 1.78 17.51
CA ASP A 26 -6.71 1.28 16.68
C ASP A 26 -7.10 1.29 15.20
N VAL A 27 -6.37 2.08 14.40
CA VAL A 27 -6.58 2.19 12.95
C VAL A 27 -5.86 1.03 12.26
N ILE A 28 -6.53 -0.13 12.23
CA ILE A 28 -6.04 -1.33 11.56
C ILE A 28 -6.54 -1.37 10.12
N VAL A 29 -5.60 -1.45 9.17
CA VAL A 29 -5.85 -1.47 7.73
C VAL A 29 -5.17 -2.68 7.11
N GLU A 30 -5.88 -3.42 6.26
CA GLU A 30 -5.32 -4.45 5.41
C GLU A 30 -5.29 -3.96 3.96
N VAL A 31 -4.13 -3.99 3.30
CA VAL A 31 -4.02 -3.72 1.88
C VAL A 31 -3.71 -5.00 1.12
N GLN A 32 -4.54 -5.29 0.13
CA GLN A 32 -4.43 -6.47 -0.71
C GLN A 32 -4.02 -6.06 -2.13
N TYR A 33 -2.87 -6.57 -2.57
CA TYR A 33 -2.36 -6.45 -3.93
C TYR A 33 -2.67 -7.74 -4.68
N ASN A 34 -3.38 -7.64 -5.81
CA ASN A 34 -3.79 -8.78 -6.62
C ASN A 34 -3.32 -8.58 -8.06
N ASN A 35 -2.51 -9.51 -8.58
CA ASN A 35 -2.09 -9.49 -9.98
C ASN A 35 -3.14 -10.20 -10.84
N THR A 36 -3.93 -9.42 -11.58
CA THR A 36 -4.96 -9.90 -12.52
C THR A 36 -4.45 -10.00 -13.96
N SER A 37 -3.14 -9.84 -14.19
CA SER A 37 -2.52 -10.04 -15.50
C SER A 37 -1.88 -11.43 -15.65
N ASN A 38 -1.48 -11.73 -16.89
CA ASN A 38 -0.77 -12.96 -17.25
C ASN A 38 0.76 -12.84 -17.13
N ASP A 39 1.26 -11.65 -16.72
CA ASP A 39 2.68 -11.35 -16.60
C ASP A 39 3.07 -11.17 -15.12
N THR A 40 4.32 -11.45 -14.77
CA THR A 40 4.83 -11.19 -13.41
C THR A 40 5.03 -9.70 -13.21
N ILE A 41 4.37 -9.13 -12.21
CA ILE A 41 4.49 -7.70 -11.86
C ILE A 41 5.50 -7.55 -10.73
N SER A 42 6.55 -6.76 -10.94
CA SER A 42 7.52 -6.39 -9.90
C SER A 42 7.04 -5.12 -9.17
N ILE A 43 6.72 -5.25 -7.89
CA ILE A 43 6.29 -4.14 -7.02
C ILE A 43 7.48 -3.70 -6.18
N TYR A 44 7.75 -2.40 -6.09
CA TYR A 44 8.85 -1.90 -5.25
C TYR A 44 8.53 -2.12 -3.78
N ASN A 45 9.49 -2.66 -3.01
CA ASN A 45 9.32 -2.95 -1.58
C ASN A 45 8.92 -1.70 -0.80
N TRP A 46 9.37 -0.52 -1.23
CA TRP A 46 9.07 0.79 -0.64
C TRP A 46 7.64 1.29 -0.91
N ARG A 47 6.92 0.69 -1.86
CA ARG A 47 5.50 0.93 -2.14
C ARG A 47 4.59 -0.17 -1.60
N LEU A 48 5.17 -1.22 -1.02
CA LEU A 48 4.43 -2.17 -0.21
C LEU A 48 4.26 -1.57 1.20
N PRO A 49 3.08 -1.71 1.82
CA PRO A 49 2.88 -1.23 3.17
C PRO A 49 3.66 -2.10 4.16
N SER A 50 4.36 -1.46 5.08
CA SER A 50 4.99 -2.09 6.24
C SER A 50 4.57 -1.38 7.52
N ASN A 51 4.79 -2.02 8.67
CA ASN A 51 4.52 -1.42 9.98
C ASN A 51 5.46 -0.24 10.32
N GLU A 52 6.48 0.02 9.49
CA GLU A 52 7.37 1.16 9.62
C GLU A 52 6.98 2.26 8.62
N LEU A 53 6.51 3.40 9.15
CA LEU A 53 6.32 4.60 8.33
C LEU A 53 7.63 4.99 7.66
N SER A 54 7.67 4.98 6.33
CA SER A 54 8.86 5.37 5.56
C SER A 54 8.55 6.16 4.28
N ASP A 55 7.28 6.21 3.87
CA ASP A 55 6.75 6.99 2.75
C ASP A 55 5.25 7.27 2.97
N PRO A 56 4.69 8.38 2.44
CA PRO A 56 3.26 8.68 2.48
C PRO A 56 2.49 7.79 1.48
N LEU A 57 2.25 6.53 1.86
CA LEU A 57 1.53 5.54 1.04
C LEU A 57 0.01 5.76 0.99
N PHE A 58 -0.55 6.52 1.92
CA PHE A 58 -1.98 6.76 2.08
C PHE A 58 -2.29 8.25 2.10
N LYS A 59 -3.41 8.63 1.50
CA LYS A 59 -4.04 9.94 1.71
C LYS A 59 -5.06 9.79 2.84
N VAL A 60 -4.82 10.46 3.97
CA VAL A 60 -5.73 10.47 5.12
C VAL A 60 -6.50 11.78 5.15
N THR A 61 -7.77 11.73 5.51
CA THR A 61 -8.64 12.90 5.69
C THR A 61 -9.45 12.76 6.97
N CYS A 62 -9.51 13.82 7.77
CA CYS A 62 -10.34 13.91 8.97
C CYS A 62 -11.35 15.05 8.77
N ASN A 63 -12.65 14.75 8.82
CA ASN A 63 -13.73 15.70 8.50
C ASN A 63 -13.50 16.41 7.14
N ASP A 64 -13.18 15.63 6.10
CA ASP A 64 -12.79 16.08 4.74
C ASP A 64 -11.52 16.94 4.63
N ILE A 65 -10.90 17.34 5.75
CA ILE A 65 -9.61 18.04 5.77
C ILE A 65 -8.48 17.02 5.60
N PRO A 66 -7.56 17.17 4.63
CA PRO A 66 -6.41 16.28 4.51
C PRO A 66 -5.51 16.39 5.73
N VAL A 67 -5.06 15.25 6.24
CA VAL A 67 -4.12 15.15 7.36
C VAL A 67 -2.71 14.96 6.80
N ASP A 68 -1.78 15.78 7.27
CA ASP A 68 -0.37 15.69 6.86
C ASP A 68 0.30 14.41 7.37
N TYR A 69 1.22 13.88 6.56
CA TYR A 69 2.02 12.71 6.91
C TYR A 69 3.10 13.09 7.94
N VAL A 70 3.03 12.48 9.14
CA VAL A 70 3.93 12.74 10.27
C VAL A 70 5.12 11.78 10.38
N GLY A 71 5.20 10.78 9.50
CA GLY A 71 6.29 9.80 9.50
C GLY A 71 7.61 10.35 8.91
N PRO A 72 8.73 9.64 9.06
CA PRO A 72 9.97 10.02 8.41
C PRO A 72 9.86 9.86 6.89
N LEU A 73 10.57 10.72 6.16
CA LEU A 73 10.77 10.62 4.71
C LEU A 73 12.19 10.10 4.45
N MET A 74 12.29 8.85 4.00
CA MET A 74 13.58 8.18 3.81
C MET A 74 14.16 8.49 2.42
N LYS A 75 15.36 9.11 2.34
CA LYS A 75 16.10 9.18 1.08
C LYS A 75 16.69 7.80 0.77
N ARG A 76 16.23 7.17 -0.30
CA ARG A 76 16.61 5.80 -0.70
C ARG A 76 17.70 5.82 -1.81
N ARG A 77 18.36 4.68 -2.06
CA ARG A 77 19.34 4.48 -3.15
C ARG A 77 18.65 4.37 -4.52
N ALA A 78 19.40 4.29 -5.62
CA ALA A 78 18.84 3.87 -6.90
C ALA A 78 18.24 2.45 -6.78
N LEU A 79 17.08 2.21 -7.37
CA LEU A 79 16.34 0.96 -7.24
C LEU A 79 17.14 -0.22 -7.82
N THR A 80 17.30 -1.30 -7.04
CA THR A 80 17.90 -2.55 -7.52
C THR A 80 16.84 -3.65 -7.63
N VAL A 81 17.20 -4.79 -8.25
CA VAL A 81 16.32 -5.96 -8.35
C VAL A 81 15.97 -6.55 -6.98
N GLU A 82 16.83 -6.37 -5.97
CA GLU A 82 16.58 -6.77 -4.57
C GLU A 82 15.48 -5.92 -3.91
N ASP A 83 15.33 -4.66 -4.34
CA ASP A 83 14.30 -3.73 -3.88
C ASP A 83 12.93 -3.99 -4.55
N MET A 84 12.81 -5.04 -5.37
CA MET A 84 11.59 -5.47 -6.06
C MET A 84 11.04 -6.78 -5.49
N THR A 85 9.77 -6.78 -5.11
CA THR A 85 8.99 -7.99 -4.84
C THR A 85 8.25 -8.43 -6.10
N PRO A 86 8.53 -9.63 -6.65
CA PRO A 86 7.71 -10.17 -7.71
C PRO A 86 6.33 -10.62 -7.17
N LEU A 87 5.31 -10.40 -7.98
CA LEU A 87 3.95 -10.91 -7.83
C LEU A 87 3.57 -11.65 -9.11
N GLU A 88 3.59 -12.98 -9.06
CA GLU A 88 3.29 -13.83 -10.22
C GLU A 88 1.82 -13.67 -10.68
N PRO A 89 1.49 -14.06 -11.92
CA PRO A 89 0.11 -14.06 -12.43
C PRO A 89 -0.88 -14.75 -11.49
N GLY A 90 -2.01 -14.09 -11.22
CA GLY A 90 -3.07 -14.61 -10.34
C GLY A 90 -2.70 -14.72 -8.86
N LYS A 91 -1.54 -14.21 -8.43
CA LYS A 91 -1.17 -14.17 -7.01
C LYS A 91 -1.67 -12.91 -6.32
N GLN A 92 -1.95 -13.07 -5.04
CA GLN A 92 -2.33 -12.01 -4.11
C GLN A 92 -1.33 -11.91 -2.96
N LYS A 93 -1.06 -10.69 -2.48
CA LYS A 93 -0.35 -10.43 -1.21
C LYS A 93 -1.16 -9.46 -0.36
N SER A 94 -1.40 -9.84 0.90
CA SER A 94 -2.04 -9.01 1.91
C SER A 94 -1.01 -8.48 2.90
N PHE A 95 -1.12 -7.20 3.26
CA PHE A 95 -0.32 -6.54 4.28
C PHE A 95 -1.26 -5.94 5.32
N LYS A 96 -1.12 -6.36 6.59
CA LYS A 96 -1.88 -5.80 7.71
C LYS A 96 -1.02 -4.78 8.44
N LEU A 97 -1.61 -3.60 8.67
CA LEU A 97 -0.97 -2.41 9.22
C LEU A 97 -1.71 -1.98 10.48
N ASP A 98 -0.96 -1.32 11.37
CA ASP A 98 -1.48 -0.68 12.57
C ASP A 98 -0.96 0.77 12.62
N TYR A 99 -1.89 1.74 12.63
CA TYR A 99 -1.61 3.18 12.65
C TYR A 99 -1.87 3.84 14.02
N HIS A 100 -2.11 3.07 15.09
CA HIS A 100 -2.43 3.59 16.43
C HIS A 100 -1.44 4.68 16.91
N GLN A 101 -0.13 4.54 16.62
CA GLN A 101 0.91 5.46 17.09
C GLN A 101 0.99 6.81 16.34
N TYR A 102 0.18 7.02 15.29
CA TYR A 102 0.34 8.16 14.36
C TYR A 102 -0.94 8.98 14.15
N THR A 103 -1.95 8.79 14.99
CA THR A 103 -3.19 9.58 14.97
C THR A 103 -3.09 10.75 15.94
N ILE A 104 -3.49 11.95 15.48
CA ILE A 104 -3.54 13.23 16.22
C ILE A 104 -4.84 13.40 16.99
#